data_AF-A0A7J5J9L5-F1
#
_entry.id   AF-A0A7J5J9L5-F1
#
_cell.length_a   1.000
_cell.length_b   1.000
_cell.length_c   1.000
_cell.angle_alpha   90.00
_cell.angle_beta   90.00
_cell.angle_gamma   90.00
#
_symmetry.space_group_name_H-M   'P 1'
#
loop_
_entity.id
_entity.type
_entity.pdbx_description
1 polymer ?
#
loop_
_entity_poly.entity_id
_entity_poly.type
_entity_poly.pdbx_seq_one_letter_code
_entity_poly.pdbx_strand_id
1 'polypeptide(L)'
;MKKQIFYMTFIALLSGCNCYKGNILQIEEQGSFAVGGTVLTDSLGHKYHGDHAYVFYQKPVDARKYPLVFAHGVGQFSKTWETTPDGREGFQ
;
A
#
# COMPACT_ATOMS: atom_id res chain seq x y z
N MET A 1 31.06 25.73 33.11
CA MET A 1 30.64 24.31 33.16
C MET A 1 29.18 24.10 32.72
N LYS A 2 28.19 24.80 33.29
CA LYS A 2 26.76 24.65 32.90
C LYS A 2 26.46 24.94 31.41
N LYS A 3 27.09 25.95 30.79
CA LYS A 3 26.95 26.22 29.34
C LYS A 3 27.55 25.11 28.47
N GLN A 4 28.67 24.52 28.87
CA GLN A 4 29.32 23.43 28.13
C GLN A 4 28.49 22.14 28.18
N ILE A 5 27.86 21.86 29.33
CA ILE A 5 26.89 20.76 29.46
C ILE A 5 25.68 21.00 28.54
N PHE A 6 25.18 22.23 28.46
CA PHE A 6 24.05 22.56 27.58
C PHE A 6 24.38 22.37 26.09
N TYR A 7 25.59 22.76 25.65
CA TYR A 7 26.04 22.56 24.27
C TYR A 7 26.26 21.08 23.93
N MET A 8 26.81 20.29 24.86
CA MET A 8 27.02 18.85 24.67
C MET A 8 25.70 18.09 24.52
N THR A 9 24.67 18.44 25.30
CA THR A 9 23.33 17.82 25.19
C THR A 9 22.65 18.19 23.87
N PHE A 10 22.88 19.41 23.34
CA PHE A 10 22.31 19.85 22.07
C PHE A 10 22.93 19.14 20.85
N ILE A 11 24.23 18.83 20.89
CA ILE A 11 24.92 18.08 19.83
C ILE A 11 24.51 16.60 19.80
N ALA A 12 24.28 15.99 20.97
CA ALA A 12 23.81 14.61 21.07
C ALA A 12 22.40 14.41 20.46
N LEU A 13 21.53 15.42 20.54
CA LEU A 13 20.18 15.39 19.95
C LEU A 13 20.18 15.46 18.40
N LEU A 14 21.26 15.91 17.77
CA LEU A 14 21.38 16.02 16.30
C LEU A 14 21.94 14.74 15.64
N SER A 15 22.40 13.75 16.43
CA SER A 15 23.04 12.53 15.91
C SER A 15 22.07 11.33 15.73
N GLY A 16 20.76 11.56 15.84
CA GLY A 16 19.73 10.50 15.87
C GLY A 16 19.12 10.08 14.53
N CYS A 17 19.48 10.69 13.40
CA CYS A 17 18.96 10.29 12.10
C CYS A 17 19.82 9.17 11.50
N ASN A 18 19.62 7.94 11.97
CA ASN A 18 20.03 6.77 11.18
C ASN A 18 19.08 6.69 9.98
N CYS A 19 19.52 7.18 8.83
CA CYS A 19 18.85 6.94 7.56
C CYS A 19 18.97 5.43 7.27
N TYR A 20 17.93 4.66 7.60
CA TYR A 20 17.86 3.26 7.20
C TYR A 20 17.94 3.18 5.67
N LYS A 21 19.11 2.83 5.15
CA LYS A 21 19.33 2.45 3.74
C LYS A 21 18.80 1.03 3.49
N GLY A 22 17.56 0.76 3.88
CA GLY A 22 16.86 -0.43 3.42
C GLY A 22 16.43 -0.26 1.96
N ASN A 23 16.13 -1.37 1.29
CA ASN A 23 15.37 -1.32 0.04
C ASN A 23 13.94 -0.87 0.38
N ILE A 24 13.71 0.45 0.41
CA ILE A 24 12.41 1.04 0.73
C ILE A 24 11.61 1.16 -0.57
N LEU A 25 10.39 0.62 -0.59
CA LEU A 25 9.44 0.86 -1.67
C LEU A 25 8.95 2.31 -1.60
N GLN A 26 9.36 3.13 -2.57
CA GLN A 26 8.89 4.51 -2.70
C GLN A 26 7.61 4.57 -3.51
N ILE A 27 6.49 4.76 -2.83
CA ILE A 27 5.15 4.83 -3.42
C ILE A 27 4.74 6.30 -3.54
N GLU A 28 4.45 6.73 -4.77
CA GLU A 28 3.90 8.06 -5.05
C GLU A 28 2.42 8.14 -4.67
N GLU A 29 1.66 7.10 -5.02
CA GLU A 29 0.22 7.04 -4.82
C GLU A 29 -0.21 5.60 -4.53
N GLN A 30 -1.14 5.42 -3.59
CA GLN A 30 -1.79 4.13 -3.35
C GLN A 30 -3.23 4.33 -2.91
N GLY A 31 -4.07 3.35 -3.20
CA GLY A 31 -5.47 3.41 -2.81
C GLY A 31 -6.23 2.16 -3.18
N SER A 32 -7.55 2.24 -3.06
CA SER A 32 -8.44 1.17 -3.46
C SER A 32 -9.76 1.71 -3.99
N PHE A 33 -10.41 0.93 -4.85
CA PHE A 33 -11.71 1.25 -5.41
C PHE A 33 -12.45 -0.02 -5.85
N ALA A 34 -13.76 0.10 -6.04
CA ALA A 34 -14.58 -0.92 -6.68
C ALA A 34 -14.71 -0.61 -8.19
N VAL A 35 -14.72 -1.64 -9.04
CA VAL A 35 -14.87 -1.48 -10.49
C VAL A 35 -15.82 -2.52 -11.08
N GLY A 36 -16.59 -2.10 -12.08
CA GLY A 36 -17.63 -2.92 -12.70
C GLY A 36 -18.86 -3.05 -11.80
N GLY A 37 -19.49 -4.22 -11.83
CA GLY A 37 -20.66 -4.55 -11.03
C GLY A 37 -22.00 -4.17 -11.67
N THR A 38 -23.06 -4.59 -11.00
CA THR A 38 -24.46 -4.44 -11.41
C THR A 38 -25.26 -3.80 -10.27
N VAL A 39 -26.30 -3.05 -10.63
CA VAL A 39 -27.28 -2.51 -9.68
C VAL A 39 -28.62 -3.20 -9.90
N LEU A 40 -29.08 -3.95 -8.91
CA LEU A 40 -30.42 -4.52 -8.89
C LEU A 40 -31.38 -3.59 -8.15
N THR A 41 -32.64 -3.59 -8.56
CA THR A 41 -33.71 -2.81 -7.91
C THR A 41 -34.84 -3.74 -7.51
N ASP A 42 -35.31 -3.65 -6.26
CA ASP A 42 -36.46 -4.43 -5.80
C ASP A 42 -37.80 -3.80 -6.21
N SER A 43 -38.92 -4.45 -5.87
CA SER A 43 -40.26 -3.95 -6.18
C SER A 43 -40.64 -2.67 -5.42
N LEU A 44 -39.89 -2.31 -4.36
CA LEU A 44 -40.08 -1.09 -3.57
C LEU A 44 -39.16 0.06 -4.03
N GLY A 45 -38.25 -0.20 -4.98
CA GLY A 45 -37.31 0.77 -5.51
C GLY A 45 -35.97 0.84 -4.78
N HIS A 46 -35.68 -0.04 -3.81
CA HIS A 46 -34.36 -0.09 -3.15
C HIS A 46 -33.29 -0.63 -4.11
N LYS A 47 -32.07 -0.10 -3.99
CA LYS A 47 -30.95 -0.43 -4.88
C LYS A 47 -29.91 -1.29 -4.16
N TYR A 48 -29.46 -2.33 -4.84
CA TYR A 48 -28.42 -3.25 -4.38
C TYR A 48 -27.25 -3.25 -5.36
N HIS A 49 -26.08 -2.81 -4.91
CA HIS A 49 -24.87 -2.70 -5.72
C HIS A 49 -23.97 -3.92 -5.46
N GLY A 50 -23.81 -4.78 -6.46
CA GLY A 50 -23.08 -6.05 -6.35
C GLY A 50 -22.19 -6.34 -7.56
N ASP A 51 -21.59 -7.53 -7.59
CA ASP A 51 -20.77 -8.06 -8.69
C ASP A 51 -19.55 -7.22 -9.10
N HIS A 52 -19.15 -6.24 -8.29
CA HIS A 52 -17.97 -5.43 -8.53
C HIS A 52 -16.70 -6.15 -8.07
N ALA A 53 -15.59 -5.92 -8.77
CA ALA A 53 -14.28 -6.32 -8.29
C ALA A 53 -13.75 -5.27 -7.29
N TYR A 54 -13.06 -5.74 -6.25
CA TYR A 54 -12.23 -4.88 -5.40
C TYR A 54 -10.84 -4.76 -5.99
N VAL A 55 -10.31 -3.54 -6.06
CA VAL A 55 -8.95 -3.23 -6.53
C VAL A 55 -8.20 -2.49 -5.45
N PHE A 56 -6.99 -2.97 -5.14
CA PHE A 56 -5.95 -2.21 -4.45
C PHE A 56 -4.82 -1.92 -5.46
N TYR A 57 -4.22 -0.74 -5.40
CA TYR A 57 -3.11 -0.38 -6.28
C TYR A 57 -2.03 0.43 -5.56
N GLN A 58 -0.81 0.32 -6.08
CA GLN A 58 0.36 1.13 -5.71
C GLN A 58 1.04 1.63 -6.99
N LYS A 59 1.36 2.92 -7.02
CA LYS A 59 2.10 3.57 -8.10
C LYS A 59 3.46 4.02 -7.54
N PRO A 60 4.59 3.48 -8.03
CA PRO A 60 5.90 3.92 -7.59
C PRO A 60 6.26 5.28 -8.20
N VAL A 61 7.20 6.00 -7.57
CA VAL A 61 7.67 7.33 -8.02
C VAL A 61 8.14 7.31 -9.49
N ASP A 62 8.84 6.26 -9.90
CA ASP A 62 9.32 6.06 -11.29
C ASP A 62 8.50 5.01 -12.05
N ALA A 63 7.17 5.17 -12.06
CA ALA A 63 6.27 4.23 -12.72
C ALA A 63 6.55 4.10 -14.24
N ARG A 64 6.62 2.85 -14.72
CA ARG A 64 6.66 2.55 -16.16
C ARG A 64 5.32 2.93 -16.81
N LYS A 65 5.34 3.08 -18.13
CA LYS A 65 4.17 3.50 -18.93
C LYS A 65 2.93 2.62 -18.75
N TYR A 66 3.09 1.31 -18.58
CA TYR A 66 1.98 0.35 -18.53
C TYR A 66 1.90 -0.32 -17.16
N PRO A 67 0.72 -0.35 -16.51
CA PRO A 67 0.53 -1.03 -15.23
C PRO A 67 0.46 -2.54 -15.38
N LEU A 68 0.75 -3.25 -14.30
CA LEU A 68 0.51 -4.69 -14.17
C LEU A 68 -0.82 -4.91 -13.44
N VAL A 69 -1.67 -5.78 -13.98
CA VAL A 69 -2.93 -6.18 -13.36
C VAL A 69 -2.86 -7.66 -13.01
N PHE A 70 -3.04 -7.98 -11.74
CA PHE A 70 -2.94 -9.34 -11.23
C PHE A 70 -4.34 -9.91 -10.97
N ALA A 71 -4.70 -10.98 -11.68
CA ALA A 71 -5.97 -11.70 -11.52
C ALA A 71 -5.71 -13.06 -10.87
N HIS A 72 -6.35 -13.32 -9.74
CA HIS A 72 -6.21 -14.59 -9.02
C HIS A 72 -7.07 -15.70 -9.65
N GLY A 73 -6.79 -16.95 -9.27
CA GLY A 73 -7.55 -18.13 -9.68
C GLY A 73 -8.75 -18.45 -8.78
N VAL A 74 -9.36 -19.62 -9.01
CA VAL A 74 -10.48 -20.15 -8.22
C VAL A 74 -10.08 -20.42 -6.76
N GLY A 75 -10.96 -20.08 -5.82
CA GLY A 75 -10.74 -20.30 -4.38
C GLY A 75 -9.62 -19.46 -3.76
N GLN A 76 -9.13 -18.45 -4.47
CA GLN A 76 -8.11 -17.51 -4.03
C GLN A 76 -8.62 -16.07 -4.12
N PHE A 77 -7.82 -15.12 -3.67
CA PHE A 77 -8.07 -13.67 -3.75
C PHE A 77 -6.73 -12.92 -3.89
N SER A 78 -6.70 -11.60 -3.63
CA SER A 78 -5.47 -10.77 -3.73
C SER A 78 -4.23 -11.42 -3.12
N LYS A 79 -4.39 -12.18 -2.02
CA LYS A 79 -3.31 -12.81 -1.28
C LYS A 79 -2.38 -13.70 -2.12
N THR A 80 -2.85 -14.23 -3.25
CA THR A 80 -2.00 -14.98 -4.20
C THR A 80 -0.74 -14.21 -4.60
N TRP A 81 -0.80 -12.88 -4.67
CA TRP A 81 0.27 -12.03 -5.17
C TRP A 81 0.97 -11.21 -4.10
N GLU A 82 0.53 -11.31 -2.85
CA GLU A 82 1.13 -10.59 -1.72
C GLU A 82 2.24 -11.43 -1.07
N THR A 83 2.54 -11.22 0.22
CA THR A 83 3.46 -12.08 0.99
C THR A 83 3.17 -13.57 0.78
N THR A 84 4.22 -14.31 0.41
CA THR A 84 4.17 -15.76 0.24
C THR A 84 3.83 -16.49 1.56
N PRO A 85 3.33 -17.73 1.51
CA PRO A 85 2.96 -18.48 2.72
C PRO A 85 4.10 -18.68 3.72
N ASP A 86 5.36 -18.69 3.27
CA ASP A 86 6.56 -18.80 4.10
C ASP A 86 7.16 -17.44 4.52
N GLY A 87 6.48 -16.33 4.23
CA GLY A 87 6.84 -15.00 4.72
C GLY A 87 7.78 -14.19 3.84
N ARG A 88 8.19 -14.70 2.68
CA ARG A 88 8.93 -13.90 1.68
C ARG A 88 8.01 -12.92 0.96
N GLU A 89 8.58 -11.87 0.39
CA GLU A 89 7.87 -10.88 -0.44
C GLU A 89 7.23 -11.51 -1.69
N GLY A 90 6.11 -10.92 -2.10
CA GLY A 90 5.44 -11.20 -3.37
C GLY A 90 5.59 -10.01 -4.33
N PHE A 91 4.48 -9.62 -4.96
CA PHE A 91 4.39 -8.52 -5.93
C PHE A 91 3.71 -7.25 -5.39
N GLN A 92 3.25 -7.26 -4.13
CA GLN A 92 2.70 -6.10 -3.42
C GLN A 92 3.75 -5.51 -2.47
#